data_AF-A0A521ER05-F1
#
_entry.id   AF-A0A521ER05-F1
#
_cell.length_a   1.000
_cell.length_b   1.000
_cell.length_c   1.000
_cell.angle_alpha   90.00
_cell.angle_beta   90.00
_cell.angle_gamma   90.00
#
_symmetry.space_group_name_H-M   'P 1'
#
loop_
_entity.id
_entity.type
_entity.pdbx_description
1 polymer ?
#
loop_
_entity_poly.entity_id
_entity_poly.type
_entity_poly.pdbx_seq_one_letter_code
_entity_poly.pdbx_strand_id
1 'polypeptide(L)'
;MIKYISALVLGIMLLVAGTTFISAQDSDTTGTSKQDELSLITETPEEGFEVAVQLARKGVTTTQPNKKVLFMLRDVYSKDPDALIASSHVVAVHYQTVAAANNYWHE
;
A
#
# COMPACT_ATOMS: atom_id res chain seq x y z
N MET A 1 16.09 -35.32 30.32
CA MET A 1 15.70 -36.51 29.55
C MET A 1 15.56 -37.65 30.54
N ILE A 2 14.44 -38.35 30.76
CA ILE A 2 13.15 -38.53 30.08
C ILE A 2 12.20 -38.91 31.23
N LYS A 3 11.08 -38.19 31.41
CA LYS A 3 10.08 -38.49 32.44
C LYS A 3 8.81 -39.07 31.79
N TYR A 4 8.60 -40.34 32.09
CA TYR A 4 7.37 -41.09 32.25
C TYR A 4 6.06 -40.49 31.69
N ILE A 5 5.62 -41.13 30.61
CA ILE A 5 4.24 -41.29 30.17
C ILE A 5 3.51 -42.12 31.24
N SER A 6 2.45 -41.59 31.84
CA SER A 6 1.38 -42.41 32.42
C SER A 6 0.11 -41.59 32.58
N ALA A 7 -0.95 -42.09 31.96
CA ALA A 7 -2.29 -41.54 31.94
C ALA A 7 -2.84 -41.20 33.34
N LEU A 8 -3.33 -39.98 33.50
CA LEU A 8 -4.41 -39.68 34.42
C LEU A 8 -5.33 -38.66 33.75
N VAL A 9 -6.37 -39.21 33.14
CA VAL A 9 -7.56 -38.50 32.69
C VAL A 9 -8.31 -37.94 33.91
N LEU A 10 -9.11 -36.91 33.65
CA LEU A 10 -10.27 -36.44 34.42
C LEU A 10 -10.03 -35.20 35.29
N GLY A 11 -10.21 -34.04 34.67
CA GLY A 11 -10.29 -32.77 35.38
C GLY A 11 -10.80 -31.63 34.51
N ILE A 12 -12.12 -31.50 34.45
CA ILE A 12 -12.85 -30.22 34.33
C ILE A 12 -12.69 -29.47 33.00
N MET A 13 -13.70 -29.53 32.14
CA MET A 13 -14.32 -28.31 31.61
C MET A 13 -15.67 -28.63 30.96
N LEU A 14 -16.73 -28.23 31.64
CA LEU A 14 -18.09 -28.17 31.10
C LEU A 14 -18.30 -26.78 30.47
N LEU A 15 -19.06 -26.75 29.38
CA LEU A 15 -19.69 -25.58 28.73
C LEU A 15 -18.78 -24.62 27.93
N VAL A 16 -18.96 -24.59 26.59
CA VAL A 16 -19.70 -23.51 25.90
C VAL A 16 -20.25 -24.06 24.58
N ALA A 17 -21.49 -23.67 24.29
CA ALA A 17 -22.33 -24.08 23.19
C ALA A 17 -22.09 -23.27 21.90
N GLY A 18 -22.30 -23.93 20.76
CA GLY A 18 -22.98 -23.34 19.60
C GLY A 18 -22.15 -22.52 18.59
N THR A 19 -22.71 -22.48 17.38
CA THR A 19 -22.36 -21.70 16.18
C THR A 19 -21.29 -22.33 15.27
N THR A 20 -21.67 -23.10 14.23
CA THR A 20 -22.16 -22.69 12.89
C THR A 20 -21.10 -22.05 11.98
N PHE A 21 -20.76 -22.78 10.91
CA PHE A 21 -20.35 -22.33 9.58
C PHE A 21 -19.26 -21.25 9.47
N ILE A 22 -18.08 -21.64 9.00
CA ILE A 22 -17.28 -20.80 8.11
C ILE A 22 -17.36 -21.45 6.73
N SER A 23 -18.18 -20.85 5.87
CA SER A 23 -18.17 -21.10 4.44
C SER A 23 -16.86 -20.61 3.84
N ALA A 24 -16.29 -21.42 2.94
CA ALA A 24 -15.22 -21.01 2.04
C ALA A 24 -15.67 -19.79 1.23
N GLN A 25 -14.94 -18.68 1.33
CA GLN A 25 -15.11 -17.53 0.45
C GLN A 25 -13.99 -17.53 -0.58
N ASP A 26 -14.25 -18.27 -1.66
CA ASP A 26 -13.56 -18.10 -2.94
C ASP A 26 -13.93 -16.71 -3.45
N SER A 27 -13.00 -15.77 -3.33
CA SER A 27 -13.18 -14.39 -3.80
C SER A 27 -12.55 -14.28 -5.17
N ASP A 28 -13.38 -14.61 -6.15
CA ASP A 28 -13.21 -14.31 -7.57
C ASP A 28 -12.81 -12.84 -7.74
N THR A 29 -11.53 -12.60 -8.06
CA THR A 29 -10.99 -11.27 -8.33
C THR A 29 -11.25 -10.94 -9.79
N THR A 30 -12.47 -10.50 -10.10
CA THR A 30 -12.73 -9.78 -11.36
C THR A 30 -12.15 -8.37 -11.25
N GLY A 31 -10.83 -8.26 -11.41
CA GLY A 31 -10.12 -6.99 -11.48
C GLY A 31 -10.40 -6.29 -12.80
N THR A 32 -11.53 -5.57 -12.89
CA THR A 32 -11.64 -4.48 -13.86
C THR A 32 -10.66 -3.40 -13.42
N SER A 33 -9.44 -3.44 -13.97
CA SER A 33 -8.53 -2.30 -13.89
C SER A 33 -9.15 -1.17 -14.71
N LYS A 34 -10.03 -0.39 -14.07
CA LYS A 34 -10.36 0.94 -14.56
C LYS A 34 -9.03 1.66 -14.60
N GLN A 35 -8.50 1.82 -15.80
CA GLN A 35 -7.28 2.55 -16.03
C GLN A 35 -7.64 3.99 -15.68
N ASP A 36 -7.35 4.39 -14.44
CA ASP A 36 -7.62 5.75 -13.97
C ASP A 36 -6.94 6.71 -14.95
N GLU A 37 -7.77 7.43 -15.69
CA GLU A 37 -7.32 8.40 -16.67
C GLU A 37 -6.59 9.49 -15.90
N LEU A 38 -5.28 9.59 -16.12
CA LEU A 38 -4.39 10.47 -15.37
C LEU A 38 -4.74 11.93 -15.68
N SER A 39 -5.46 12.59 -14.77
CA SER A 39 -5.75 14.03 -14.84
C SER A 39 -4.75 14.83 -14.02
N LEU A 40 -4.34 15.99 -14.56
CA LEU A 40 -3.58 17.00 -13.80
C LEU A 40 -4.50 18.02 -13.12
N ILE A 41 -5.78 18.06 -13.48
CA ILE A 41 -6.76 18.99 -12.90
C ILE A 41 -7.33 18.40 -11.62
N THR A 42 -7.27 19.18 -10.53
CA THR A 42 -7.73 18.83 -9.18
C THR A 42 -8.47 20.01 -8.54
N GLU A 43 -9.38 19.73 -7.62
CA GLU A 43 -10.20 20.77 -6.99
C GLU A 43 -9.43 21.51 -5.91
N THR A 44 -8.51 20.81 -5.22
CA THR A 44 -7.76 21.37 -4.10
C THR A 44 -6.25 21.20 -4.26
N PRO A 45 -5.44 22.03 -3.54
CA PRO A 45 -4.00 21.86 -3.47
C PRO A 45 -3.55 20.50 -2.92
N GLU A 46 -4.32 19.91 -1.99
CA GLU A 46 -4.02 18.61 -1.38
C GLU A 46 -4.18 17.48 -2.40
N GLU A 47 -5.30 17.45 -3.14
CA GLU A 47 -5.49 16.51 -4.24
C GLU A 47 -4.40 16.66 -5.31
N GLY A 48 -3.98 17.90 -5.59
CA GLY A 48 -2.86 18.17 -6.49
C GLY A 48 -1.55 17.54 -6.01
N PHE A 49 -1.32 17.53 -4.70
CA PHE A 49 -0.15 16.89 -4.11
C PHE A 49 -0.22 15.37 -4.23
N GLU A 50 -1.40 14.78 -4.02
CA GLU A 50 -1.62 13.35 -4.24
C GLU A 50 -1.33 12.94 -5.70
N VAL A 51 -1.79 13.73 -6.67
CA VAL A 51 -1.48 13.52 -8.09
C VAL A 51 0.04 13.60 -8.33
N ALA A 52 0.73 14.58 -7.76
CA ALA A 52 2.19 14.70 -7.88
C ALA A 52 2.94 13.48 -7.32
N VAL A 53 2.50 12.93 -6.17
CA VAL A 53 3.03 11.70 -5.59
C VAL A 53 2.77 10.50 -6.51
N GLN A 54 1.58 10.41 -7.09
CA GLN A 54 1.26 9.34 -8.04
C GLN A 54 2.13 9.40 -9.29
N LEU A 55 2.37 10.59 -9.85
CA LEU A 55 3.27 10.80 -10.99
C LEU A 55 4.69 10.35 -10.68
N ALA A 56 5.24 10.76 -9.53
CA ALA A 56 6.57 10.34 -9.08
C ALA A 56 6.69 8.81 -8.99
N ARG A 57 5.70 8.16 -8.38
CA ARG A 57 5.65 6.69 -8.26
C ARG A 57 5.52 6.01 -9.62
N LYS A 58 4.74 6.58 -10.54
CA LYS A 58 4.54 6.06 -11.90
C LYS A 58 5.86 6.06 -12.69
N GLY A 59 6.70 7.08 -12.54
CA GLY A 59 8.04 7.08 -13.16
C GLY A 59 8.90 5.88 -12.73
N VAL A 60 8.90 5.57 -11.43
CA VAL A 60 9.64 4.41 -10.88
C VAL A 60 9.05 3.09 -11.38
N THR A 61 7.73 2.91 -11.33
CA THR A 61 7.07 1.65 -11.75
C THR A 61 7.12 1.44 -13.26
N THR A 62 7.15 2.52 -14.06
CA THR A 62 7.38 2.44 -15.51
C THR A 62 8.80 1.99 -15.83
N THR A 63 9.80 2.48 -15.10
CA THR A 63 11.20 2.09 -15.31
C THR A 63 11.50 0.67 -14.82
N GLN A 64 10.89 0.27 -13.70
CA GLN A 64 11.02 -1.06 -13.12
C GLN A 64 9.64 -1.71 -12.90
N PRO A 65 9.15 -2.53 -13.85
CA PRO A 65 7.83 -3.14 -13.75
C PRO A 65 7.79 -4.34 -12.78
N ASN A 66 8.94 -4.92 -12.41
CA ASN A 66 8.98 -6.07 -11.51
C ASN A 66 8.77 -5.64 -10.05
N LYS A 67 7.56 -5.92 -9.54
CA LYS A 67 7.17 -5.62 -8.15
C LYS A 67 8.11 -6.24 -7.11
N LYS A 68 8.63 -7.46 -7.33
CA LYS A 68 9.56 -8.10 -6.37
C LYS A 68 10.84 -7.30 -6.22
N VAL A 69 11.38 -6.78 -7.33
CA VAL A 69 12.56 -5.91 -7.31
C VAL A 69 12.26 -4.62 -6.55
N LEU A 70 11.12 -3.97 -6.82
CA LEU A 70 10.71 -2.76 -6.09
C LEU A 70 10.59 -2.98 -4.58
N PHE A 71 10.00 -4.10 -4.15
CA PHE A 71 9.90 -4.43 -2.73
C PHE A 71 11.27 -4.64 -2.07
N MET A 72 12.19 -5.34 -2.75
CA MET A 72 13.55 -5.53 -2.25
C MET A 72 14.32 -4.20 -2.10
N LEU A 73 14.15 -3.27 -3.05
CA LEU A 73 14.82 -1.97 -3.00
C LEU A 73 14.24 -1.03 -1.93
N ARG A 74 12.99 -1.24 -1.50
CA ARG A 74 12.32 -0.38 -0.51
C ARG A 74 13.05 -0.32 0.82
N ASP A 75 13.59 -1.45 1.30
CA ASP A 75 14.32 -1.49 2.56
C ASP A 75 15.62 -0.67 2.53
N VAL A 76 16.18 -0.45 1.35
CA VAL A 76 17.38 0.36 1.15
C VAL A 76 17.02 1.83 1.20
N TYR A 77 16.17 2.30 0.27
CA TYR A 77 15.93 3.75 0.14
C TYR A 77 15.04 4.32 1.26
N SER A 78 14.18 3.52 1.89
CA SER A 78 13.26 4.04 2.93
C SER A 78 13.94 4.41 4.25
N LYS A 79 15.18 3.96 4.45
CA LYS A 79 15.98 4.22 5.66
C LYS A 79 17.13 5.19 5.40
N ASP A 80 17.29 5.62 4.14
CA ASP A 80 18.34 6.52 3.70
C ASP A 80 17.79 7.97 3.66
N PRO A 81 18.30 8.89 4.51
CA PRO A 81 17.87 10.29 4.53
C PRO A 81 18.02 10.99 3.18
N ASP A 82 19.10 10.71 2.45
CA ASP A 82 19.36 11.36 1.15
C ASP A 82 18.33 10.90 0.11
N ALA A 83 17.98 9.61 0.14
CA ALA A 83 16.94 9.06 -0.72
C ALA A 83 15.54 9.61 -0.37
N LEU A 84 15.24 9.82 0.92
CA LEU A 84 13.98 10.44 1.34
C LEU A 84 13.89 11.91 0.89
N ILE A 85 14.97 12.67 1.00
CA ILE A 85 15.05 14.05 0.50
C ILE A 85 14.91 14.07 -1.03
N ALA A 86 15.60 13.17 -1.73
CA ALA A 86 15.51 13.06 -3.19
C ALA A 86 14.08 12.71 -3.64
N SER A 87 13.40 11.78 -2.95
CA SER A 87 12.01 11.43 -3.24
C SER A 87 11.08 12.64 -3.04
N SER A 88 11.30 13.42 -1.97
CA SER A 88 10.55 14.65 -1.71
C SER A 88 10.76 15.68 -2.83
N HIS A 89 12.00 15.85 -3.29
CA HIS A 89 12.32 16.76 -4.39
C HIS A 89 11.61 16.39 -5.69
N VAL A 90 11.57 15.11 -6.06
CA VAL A 90 10.85 14.65 -7.26
C VAL A 90 9.36 14.97 -7.19
N VAL A 91 8.75 14.76 -6.01
CA VAL A 91 7.33 15.13 -5.79
C VAL A 91 7.15 16.64 -5.93
N ALA A 92 8.04 17.46 -5.37
CA ALA A 92 7.98 18.91 -5.49
C ALA A 92 8.03 19.39 -6.96
N VAL A 93 8.88 18.78 -7.79
CA VAL A 93 8.96 19.09 -9.23
C VAL A 93 7.66 18.75 -9.95
N HIS A 94 7.05 17.61 -9.67
CA HIS A 94 5.73 17.27 -10.23
C HIS A 94 4.64 18.20 -9.71
N TYR A 95 4.66 18.54 -8.41
CA TYR A 95 3.68 19.42 -7.80
C TYR A 95 3.72 20.82 -8.40
N GLN A 96 4.89 21.34 -8.75
CA GLN A 96 5.01 22.60 -9.50
C GLN A 96 4.23 22.55 -10.84
N THR A 97 4.30 21.41 -11.53
CA THR A 97 3.58 21.22 -12.80
C THR A 97 2.08 21.09 -12.58
N VAL A 98 1.65 20.33 -11.56
CA VAL A 98 0.23 20.16 -11.21
C VAL A 98 -0.36 21.50 -10.76
N ALA A 99 0.32 22.25 -9.91
CA ALA A 99 -0.12 23.57 -9.47
C ALA A 99 -0.29 24.54 -10.64
N ALA A 100 0.67 24.56 -11.57
CA ALA A 100 0.57 25.39 -12.79
C ALA A 100 -0.63 24.97 -13.67
N ALA A 101 -0.90 23.67 -13.79
CA ALA A 101 -2.07 23.16 -14.53
C ALA A 101 -3.41 23.59 -13.90
N ASN A 102 -3.44 23.80 -12.58
CA ASN A 102 -4.62 24.23 -11.82
C ASN A 102 -4.67 25.74 -11.57
N ASN A 103 -3.85 26.53 -12.26
CA ASN A 103 -3.74 27.98 -12.01
C ASN A 103 -3.56 28.30 -10.51
N TYR A 104 -2.76 27.49 -9.82
CA TYR A 104 -2.47 27.57 -8.39
C TYR A 104 -3.71 27.60 -7.47
N TRP A 105 -4.85 27.09 -7.92
CA TRP A 105 -6.12 27.10 -7.16
C TRP A 105 -6.49 28.51 -6.66
N HIS A 106 -6.16 29.56 -7.44
CA HIS A 106 -6.48 30.94 -7.08
C HIS A 106 -7.97 31.08 -6.69
N GLU A 107 -8.20 31.51 -5.45
CA GLU A 107 -9.51 31.99 -4.98
C GLU A 107 -9.86 33.35 -5.62
#